data_AF-A0A353GLI7-F1
#
_entry.id   AF-A0A353GLI7-F1
#
_cell.length_a   1.000
_cell.length_b   1.000
_cell.length_c   1.000
_cell.angle_alpha   90.00
_cell.angle_beta   90.00
_cell.angle_gamma   90.00
#
_symmetry.space_group_name_H-M   'P 1'
#
loop_
_entity.id
_entity.type
_entity.pdbx_description
1 polymer ?
#
loop_
_entity_poly.entity_id
_entity_poly.type
_entity_poly.pdbx_seq_one_letter_code
_entity_poly.pdbx_strand_id
1 'polypeptide(L)'
;KLTDHLRAQSPTAYEKENFSTAEPGEGIPGDSGPMGLITPEERSPEMPSMEMPKRPAAFGASSGQVEFGSIDLKTDGGDSDDEELYNKALRMVLESKKPSVSMIQRRLKVGFARAGRLMDLMEERGIVGPYLGSKPRELVFDDPDGLLRRLDEIEREKTR
;
A
#
# COMPACT_ATOMS: atom_id res chain seq x y z
N LYS A 1 -58.25 20.21 -8.42
CA LYS A 1 -56.98 20.90 -8.06
C LYS A 1 -56.30 19.97 -7.07
N LEU A 2 -55.45 19.06 -7.55
CA LEU A 2 -54.00 19.26 -7.76
C LEU A 2 -53.27 19.55 -6.45
N THR A 3 -52.46 18.56 -6.05
CA THR A 3 -51.23 18.52 -5.22
C THR A 3 -51.33 17.32 -4.27
N ASP A 4 -51.00 16.07 -4.63
CA ASP A 4 -49.69 15.52 -5.00
C ASP A 4 -48.51 16.34 -4.47
N HIS A 5 -47.64 15.72 -3.67
CA HIS A 5 -46.17 15.86 -3.69
C HIS A 5 -45.55 15.31 -2.38
N LEU A 6 -44.58 14.40 -2.57
CA LEU A 6 -43.59 13.86 -1.62
C LEU A 6 -44.00 12.68 -0.69
N ARG A 7 -43.66 11.46 -1.11
CA ARG A 7 -42.44 10.81 -0.57
C ARG A 7 -41.86 9.82 -1.58
N ALA A 8 -40.55 9.95 -1.73
CA ALA A 8 -39.73 9.32 -2.74
C ALA A 8 -39.37 7.86 -2.41
N GLN A 9 -38.96 7.18 -3.49
CA GLN A 9 -37.87 6.20 -3.57
C GLN A 9 -38.17 4.71 -3.29
N SER A 10 -38.49 4.05 -4.40
CA SER A 10 -37.83 2.87 -4.98
C SER A 10 -37.79 1.55 -4.19
N PRO A 11 -38.59 0.54 -4.58
CA PRO A 11 -38.35 -0.84 -4.18
C PRO A 11 -37.10 -1.38 -4.88
N THR A 12 -36.21 -1.99 -4.10
CA THR A 12 -35.06 -2.78 -4.56
C THR A 12 -35.57 -4.05 -5.25
N ALA A 13 -35.85 -3.96 -6.55
CA ALA A 13 -36.10 -5.12 -7.39
C ALA A 13 -34.78 -5.52 -8.06
N TYR A 14 -34.22 -6.65 -7.61
CA TYR A 14 -33.25 -7.42 -8.38
C TYR A 14 -33.98 -7.97 -9.61
N GLU A 15 -33.98 -7.21 -10.71
CA GLU A 15 -34.38 -7.72 -12.02
C GLU A 15 -33.27 -8.61 -12.56
N LYS A 16 -33.59 -9.89 -12.58
CA LYS A 16 -32.95 -10.88 -13.41
C LYS A 16 -33.26 -10.59 -14.89
N GLU A 17 -32.37 -11.09 -15.74
CA GLU A 17 -32.59 -11.52 -17.12
C GLU A 17 -32.32 -10.47 -18.20
N ASN A 18 -31.06 -10.44 -18.66
CA ASN A 18 -30.76 -10.10 -20.03
C ASN A 18 -30.15 -11.31 -20.76
N PHE A 19 -31.00 -11.80 -21.65
CA PHE A 19 -30.84 -12.70 -22.77
C PHE A 19 -29.53 -12.48 -23.55
N SER A 20 -28.85 -13.57 -23.93
CA SER A 20 -28.05 -13.57 -25.16
C SER A 20 -28.22 -14.90 -25.88
N THR A 21 -28.99 -14.81 -26.97
CA THR A 21 -29.26 -15.83 -27.97
C THR A 21 -27.98 -16.47 -28.48
N ALA A 22 -27.84 -17.78 -28.27
CA ALA A 22 -26.80 -18.57 -28.93
C ALA A 22 -27.29 -19.02 -30.31
N GLU A 23 -26.68 -18.47 -31.36
CA GLU A 23 -26.76 -18.97 -32.73
C GLU A 23 -25.92 -20.26 -32.85
N PRO A 24 -26.45 -21.39 -33.38
CA PRO A 24 -25.63 -22.53 -33.74
C PRO A 24 -24.96 -22.29 -35.10
N GLY A 25 -23.76 -21.72 -35.08
CA GLY A 25 -22.90 -21.55 -36.25
C GLY A 25 -22.31 -22.86 -36.75
N GLU A 26 -22.53 -23.12 -38.03
CA GLU A 26 -22.16 -24.29 -38.81
C GLU A 26 -20.64 -24.57 -38.86
N GLY A 27 -20.31 -25.84 -39.11
CA GLY A 27 -18.99 -26.42 -38.90
C GLY A 27 -17.86 -25.94 -39.82
N ILE A 28 -16.65 -26.15 -39.32
CA ILE A 28 -15.41 -26.10 -40.11
C ILE A 28 -14.87 -27.54 -40.14
N PRO A 29 -14.76 -28.20 -41.30
CA PRO A 29 -14.17 -29.53 -41.38
C PRO A 29 -12.68 -29.45 -41.04
N GLY A 30 -12.27 -30.17 -40.00
CA GLY A 30 -10.86 -30.38 -39.69
C GLY A 30 -10.20 -31.18 -40.80
N ASP A 31 -9.37 -30.48 -41.57
CA ASP A 31 -8.48 -31.02 -42.59
C ASP A 31 -7.56 -32.07 -41.98
N SER A 32 -7.80 -33.34 -42.35
CA SER A 32 -7.00 -34.50 -41.97
C SER A 32 -5.79 -34.64 -42.90
N GLY A 33 -4.79 -33.79 -42.68
CA GLY A 33 -3.46 -33.95 -43.26
C GLY A 33 -2.58 -34.91 -42.42
N PRO A 34 -1.90 -35.91 -43.02
CA PRO A 34 -1.06 -36.84 -42.27
C PRO A 34 0.26 -36.17 -41.91
N MET A 35 0.44 -35.80 -40.63
CA MET A 35 1.74 -35.34 -40.13
C MET A 35 2.73 -36.50 -40.15
N GLY A 36 3.67 -36.37 -41.07
CA GLY A 36 4.75 -37.31 -41.32
C GLY A 36 5.58 -37.58 -40.07
N LEU A 37 5.97 -38.85 -39.97
CA LEU A 37 7.06 -39.34 -39.15
C LEU A 37 8.35 -38.59 -39.54
N ILE A 38 8.86 -37.76 -38.65
CA ILE A 38 10.28 -37.38 -38.65
C ILE A 38 10.92 -37.89 -37.36
N THR A 39 12.10 -38.46 -37.57
CA THR A 39 12.94 -39.26 -36.70
C THR A 39 13.56 -38.48 -35.53
N PRO A 40 14.02 -39.17 -34.46
CA PRO A 40 14.24 -38.58 -33.15
C PRO A 40 15.66 -38.05 -32.99
N GLU A 41 16.06 -36.99 -33.68
CA GLU A 41 17.36 -36.37 -33.40
C GLU A 41 17.50 -34.95 -33.95
N GLU A 42 16.92 -33.97 -33.26
CA GLU A 42 17.32 -32.57 -33.47
C GLU A 42 17.15 -31.76 -32.19
N ARG A 43 18.13 -31.97 -31.31
CA ARG A 43 18.83 -30.95 -30.53
C ARG A 43 17.92 -29.89 -29.90
N SER A 44 17.39 -30.21 -28.71
CA SER A 44 17.11 -29.19 -27.70
C SER A 44 18.28 -28.20 -27.68
N PRO A 45 18.07 -26.89 -27.89
CA PRO A 45 19.06 -25.94 -27.40
C PRO A 45 19.01 -26.07 -25.88
N GLU A 46 19.96 -26.84 -25.34
CA GLU A 46 20.37 -26.71 -23.95
C GLU A 46 20.68 -25.23 -23.77
N MET A 47 19.78 -24.49 -23.12
CA MET A 47 20.13 -23.18 -22.61
C MET A 47 21.35 -23.41 -21.74
N PRO A 48 22.51 -22.78 -22.01
CA PRO A 48 23.60 -22.85 -21.06
C PRO A 48 23.01 -22.37 -19.75
N SER A 49 23.10 -23.21 -18.73
CA SER A 49 22.84 -22.88 -17.35
C SER A 49 23.81 -21.75 -16.99
N MET A 50 23.43 -20.54 -17.38
CA MET A 50 24.07 -19.31 -16.98
C MET A 50 23.73 -19.22 -15.51
N GLU A 51 24.63 -19.75 -14.70
CA GLU A 51 24.59 -19.64 -13.26
C GLU A 51 24.34 -18.17 -12.95
N MET A 52 23.12 -17.91 -12.48
CA MET A 52 22.72 -16.61 -11.97
C MET A 52 23.82 -16.23 -11.00
N PRO A 53 24.57 -15.13 -11.20
CA PRO A 53 25.65 -14.79 -10.29
C PRO A 53 25.02 -14.70 -8.90
N LYS A 54 25.41 -15.63 -8.00
CA LYS A 54 25.06 -15.52 -6.60
C LYS A 54 25.47 -14.10 -6.21
N ARG A 55 24.48 -13.27 -5.91
CA ARG A 55 24.70 -11.90 -5.45
C ARG A 55 25.82 -11.98 -4.43
N PRO A 56 26.91 -11.19 -4.57
CA PRO A 56 28.01 -11.29 -3.66
C PRO A 56 27.47 -11.09 -2.24
N ALA A 57 27.63 -12.12 -1.41
CA ALA A 57 27.46 -12.05 0.03
C ALA A 57 28.62 -11.23 0.59
N ALA A 58 28.64 -9.94 0.26
CA ALA A 58 29.59 -8.95 0.77
C ALA A 58 29.15 -7.56 0.30
N PHE A 59 27.99 -7.07 0.75
CA PHE A 59 28.00 -5.69 1.22
C PHE A 59 28.48 -5.76 2.67
N GLY A 60 29.79 -5.94 2.81
CA GLY A 60 30.44 -5.81 4.10
C GLY A 60 30.19 -4.41 4.63
N ALA A 61 29.75 -4.37 5.88
CA ALA A 61 29.97 -3.27 6.81
C ALA A 61 29.82 -1.86 6.21
N SER A 62 28.57 -1.44 6.07
CA SER A 62 28.20 -0.39 7.00
C SER A 62 27.03 -0.93 7.83
N SER A 63 27.34 -1.42 9.03
CA SER A 63 26.63 -0.92 10.20
C SER A 63 26.81 0.61 10.17
N GLY A 64 26.15 1.26 9.21
CA GLY A 64 25.77 2.62 9.37
C GLY A 64 24.83 2.51 10.55
N GLN A 65 25.37 2.73 11.75
CA GLN A 65 24.72 3.65 12.64
C GLN A 65 24.41 4.86 11.76
N VAL A 66 23.27 4.79 11.08
CA VAL A 66 22.49 5.96 10.75
C VAL A 66 22.34 6.61 12.10
N GLU A 67 23.23 7.57 12.36
CA GLU A 67 23.14 8.47 13.49
C GLU A 67 21.80 9.17 13.27
N PHE A 68 20.72 8.56 13.76
CA PHE A 68 19.38 9.13 13.85
C PHE A 68 19.35 10.23 14.93
N GLY A 69 20.48 10.92 15.09
CA GLY A 69 20.66 12.09 15.92
C GLY A 69 19.86 13.21 15.30
N SER A 70 18.61 13.30 15.74
CA SER A 70 17.61 14.28 15.35
C SER A 70 16.79 13.90 14.12
N ILE A 71 15.80 13.02 14.31
CA ILE A 71 14.60 13.08 13.47
C ILE A 71 14.03 14.50 13.66
N ASP A 72 14.11 15.34 12.63
CA ASP A 72 13.56 16.70 12.67
C ASP A 72 12.05 16.61 12.79
N LEU A 73 11.50 16.69 14.01
CA LEU A 73 10.06 16.59 14.22
C LEU A 73 9.28 17.79 13.65
N LYS A 74 9.99 18.79 13.11
CA LYS A 74 9.40 19.94 12.44
C LYS A 74 9.19 19.69 10.95
N THR A 75 8.05 20.10 10.43
CA THR A 75 7.79 20.16 8.98
C THR A 75 8.06 21.59 8.51
N ASP A 76 9.03 21.77 7.62
CA ASP A 76 9.51 23.12 7.22
C ASP A 76 8.49 23.91 6.37
N GLY A 77 7.34 23.32 6.01
CA GLY A 77 6.49 23.87 4.96
C GLY A 77 5.00 23.54 4.98
N GLY A 78 4.35 23.34 6.14
CA GLY A 78 2.91 23.07 6.15
C GLY A 78 2.24 23.47 7.44
N ASP A 79 1.02 23.99 7.33
CA ASP A 79 0.06 24.31 8.39
C ASP A 79 0.36 23.69 9.76
N SER A 80 0.43 24.52 10.80
CA SER A 80 0.60 24.09 12.20
C SER A 80 -0.37 22.98 12.63
N ASP A 81 -1.54 22.91 11.98
CA ASP A 81 -2.55 21.87 12.18
C ASP A 81 -2.10 20.50 11.66
N ASP A 82 -1.50 20.43 10.47
CA ASP A 82 -1.01 19.16 9.90
C ASP A 82 0.20 18.65 10.68
N GLU A 83 1.05 19.55 11.18
CA GLU A 83 2.17 19.19 12.07
C GLU A 83 1.68 18.63 13.42
N GLU A 84 0.63 19.21 13.99
CA GLU A 84 0.02 18.69 15.21
C GLU A 84 -0.67 17.33 15.00
N LEU A 85 -1.37 17.17 13.88
CA LEU A 85 -1.98 15.90 13.50
C LEU A 85 -0.91 14.83 13.23
N TYR A 86 0.22 15.22 12.62
CA TYR A 86 1.36 14.35 12.40
C TYR A 86 1.93 13.82 13.71
N ASN A 87 2.21 14.69 14.68
CA ASN A 87 2.75 14.30 15.98
C ASN A 87 1.80 13.33 16.72
N LYS A 88 0.50 13.63 16.71
CA LYS A 88 -0.52 12.74 17.30
C LYS A 88 -0.62 11.39 16.57
N ALA A 89 -0.59 11.40 15.24
CA ALA A 89 -0.62 10.18 14.43
C ALA A 89 0.59 9.30 14.73
N LEU A 90 1.77 9.92 14.78
CA LEU A 90 3.04 9.28 15.05
C LEU A 90 3.04 8.60 16.42
N ARG A 91 2.61 9.30 17.47
CA ARG A 91 2.44 8.76 18.81
C ARG A 91 1.61 7.47 18.81
N MET A 92 0.47 7.48 18.14
CA MET A 92 -0.39 6.29 18.05
C MET A 92 0.23 5.15 17.24
N VAL A 93 0.97 5.46 16.18
CA VAL A 93 1.66 4.45 15.38
C VAL A 93 2.75 3.77 16.21
N LEU A 94 3.53 4.54 16.99
CA LEU A 94 4.56 4.04 17.89
C LEU A 94 3.96 3.19 19.02
N GLU A 95 2.86 3.65 19.65
CA GLU A 95 2.16 2.90 20.70
C GLU A 95 1.54 1.59 20.18
N SER A 96 0.90 1.63 19.02
CA SER A 96 0.20 0.47 18.44
C SER A 96 1.11 -0.49 17.68
N LYS A 97 2.30 -0.03 17.28
CA LYS A 97 3.25 -0.70 16.37
C LYS A 97 2.62 -1.13 15.04
N LYS A 98 1.49 -0.53 14.65
CA LYS A 98 0.70 -0.91 13.47
C LYS A 98 0.38 0.33 12.63
N PRO A 99 1.33 0.78 11.80
CA PRO A 99 1.11 1.92 10.91
C PRO A 99 0.00 1.63 9.89
N SER A 100 -1.14 2.31 9.99
CA SER A 100 -2.21 2.19 9.01
C SER A 100 -3.00 3.49 8.85
N VAL A 101 -3.28 3.85 7.58
CA VAL A 101 -4.06 5.03 7.21
C VAL A 101 -5.45 5.00 7.86
N SER A 102 -6.12 3.84 7.84
CA SER A 102 -7.45 3.68 8.44
C SER A 102 -7.46 3.83 9.96
N MET A 103 -6.35 3.58 10.66
CA MET A 103 -6.24 3.85 12.09
C MET A 103 -6.15 5.36 12.33
N ILE A 104 -5.28 6.06 11.60
CA ILE A 104 -5.07 7.50 11.70
C ILE A 104 -6.37 8.24 11.40
N GLN A 105 -7.07 7.86 10.32
CA GLN A 105 -8.36 8.43 9.92
C GLN A 105 -9.40 8.39 11.05
N ARG A 106 -9.56 7.22 11.69
CA ARG A 106 -10.56 7.01 12.74
C ARG A 106 -10.20 7.71 14.05
N ARG A 107 -8.92 7.69 14.42
CA ARG A 107 -8.44 8.24 15.69
C ARG A 107 -8.35 9.76 15.68
N LEU A 108 -7.85 10.35 14.60
CA LEU A 108 -7.72 11.81 14.46
C LEU A 108 -8.94 12.47 13.82
N LYS A 109 -9.92 11.69 13.37
CA LYS A 109 -11.11 12.18 12.65
C LYS A 109 -10.76 13.04 11.43
N VAL A 110 -9.68 12.67 10.74
CA VAL A 110 -9.22 13.35 9.51
C VAL A 110 -9.75 12.65 8.27
N GLY A 111 -9.82 13.36 7.15
CA GLY A 111 -10.17 12.77 5.84
C GLY A 111 -9.10 11.79 5.34
N PHE A 112 -9.50 10.85 4.47
CA PHE A 112 -8.60 9.82 3.91
C PHE A 112 -7.37 10.42 3.21
N ALA A 113 -7.55 11.47 2.39
CA ALA A 113 -6.44 12.14 1.70
C ALA A 113 -5.43 12.77 2.68
N ARG A 114 -5.90 13.33 3.80
CA ARG A 114 -5.01 13.88 4.83
C ARG A 114 -4.29 12.77 5.59
N ALA A 115 -4.99 11.71 5.97
CA ALA A 115 -4.37 10.54 6.62
C ALA A 115 -3.30 9.88 5.75
N GLY A 116 -3.52 9.78 4.43
CA GLY A 116 -2.53 9.30 3.47
C GLY A 116 -1.28 10.17 3.47
N ARG A 117 -1.42 11.49 3.35
CA ARG A 117 -0.27 12.42 3.41
C ARG A 117 0.54 12.30 4.71
N LEU A 118 -0.14 12.19 5.86
CA LEU A 118 0.54 11.99 7.14
C LEU A 118 1.33 10.67 7.17
N MET A 119 0.79 9.62 6.54
CA MET A 119 1.44 8.32 6.42
C MET A 119 2.69 8.38 5.54
N ASP A 120 2.60 9.09 4.41
CA ASP A 120 3.70 9.24 3.46
C ASP A 120 4.83 10.10 4.06
N LEU A 121 4.51 11.12 4.86
CA LEU A 121 5.51 11.88 5.63
C LEU A 121 6.27 11.00 6.64
N MET A 122 5.59 10.04 7.27
CA MET A 122 6.27 9.10 8.18
C MET A 122 7.17 8.11 7.42
N GLU A 123 6.81 7.79 6.18
CA GLU A 123 7.63 6.96 5.28
C GLU A 123 8.87 7.73 4.81
N GLU A 124 8.72 8.99 4.40
CA GLU A 124 9.82 9.87 4.00
C GLU A 124 10.84 10.07 5.14
N ARG A 125 10.37 10.11 6.38
CA ARG A 125 11.20 10.24 7.59
C ARG A 125 11.81 8.92 8.05
N GLY A 126 11.55 7.81 7.34
CA GLY A 126 12.11 6.49 7.66
C GLY A 126 11.53 5.85 8.93
N ILE A 127 10.39 6.34 9.43
CA ILE A 127 9.72 5.78 10.60
C ILE A 127 8.91 4.54 10.20
N VAL A 128 8.24 4.65 9.06
CA VAL A 128 7.39 3.59 8.51
C VAL A 128 8.00 3.06 7.22
N GLY A 129 7.94 1.74 7.04
CA GLY A 129 8.43 1.08 5.84
C GLY A 129 7.55 1.31 4.60
N PRO A 130 8.09 0.98 3.42
CA PRO A 130 7.39 1.17 2.15
C PRO A 130 6.12 0.32 2.08
N TYR A 131 5.16 0.79 1.29
CA TYR A 131 3.94 0.03 1.04
C TYR A 131 4.20 -1.19 0.15
N LEU A 132 3.98 -2.39 0.68
CA LEU A 132 4.20 -3.67 -0.01
C LEU A 132 2.94 -4.20 -0.73
N GLY A 133 1.99 -3.34 -1.09
CA GLY A 133 0.78 -3.72 -1.84
C GLY A 133 -0.24 -4.51 -1.01
N SER A 134 0.04 -5.78 -0.74
CA SER A 134 -0.89 -6.68 -0.03
C SER A 134 -0.65 -6.76 1.47
N LYS A 135 0.49 -6.24 1.96
CA LYS A 135 0.85 -6.27 3.38
C LYS A 135 0.64 -4.92 4.05
N PRO A 136 0.15 -4.91 5.31
CA PRO A 136 0.11 -3.69 6.10
C PRO A 136 1.53 -3.13 6.26
N ARG A 137 1.65 -1.80 6.31
CA ARG A 137 2.93 -1.14 6.55
C ARG A 137 3.44 -1.52 7.95
N GLU A 138 4.75 -1.65 8.11
CA GLU A 138 5.41 -1.97 9.38
C GLU A 138 6.31 -0.82 9.82
N LEU A 139 6.56 -0.71 11.13
CA LEU A 139 7.54 0.22 11.66
C LEU A 139 8.94 -0.30 11.37
N VAL A 140 9.79 0.56 10.80
CA VAL A 140 11.20 0.26 10.53
C VAL A 140 12.12 0.94 11.56
N PHE A 141 11.54 1.76 12.43
CA PHE A 141 12.28 2.52 13.42
C PHE A 141 12.65 1.70 14.68
N ASP A 142 13.93 1.76 15.07
CA ASP A 142 14.50 0.94 16.14
C ASP A 142 14.19 1.42 17.57
N ASP A 143 13.97 2.72 17.80
CA ASP A 143 13.77 3.30 19.14
C ASP A 143 12.43 4.05 19.30
N PRO A 144 11.28 3.37 19.18
CA PRO A 144 9.98 4.02 19.31
C PRO A 144 9.80 4.73 20.65
N ASP A 145 10.40 4.22 21.72
CA ASP A 145 10.31 4.76 23.08
C ASP A 145 11.08 6.08 23.26
N GLY A 146 12.24 6.23 22.61
CA GLY A 146 12.98 7.50 22.57
C GLY A 146 12.21 8.60 21.83
N LEU A 147 11.60 8.25 20.70
CA LEU A 147 10.82 9.20 19.90
C LEU A 147 9.53 9.64 20.61
N LEU A 148 8.85 8.72 21.31
CA LEU A 148 7.70 9.04 22.16
C LEU A 148 8.07 10.06 23.25
N ARG A 149 9.21 9.87 23.93
CA ARG A 149 9.69 10.84 24.95
C ARG A 149 9.93 12.22 24.37
N ARG A 150 10.51 12.28 23.16
CA ARG A 150 10.76 13.56 22.48
C ARG A 150 9.47 14.23 22.01
N LEU A 151 8.48 13.47 21.57
CA LEU A 151 7.15 13.99 21.23
C LEU A 151 6.47 14.59 22.46
N ASP A 152 6.50 13.90 23.60
CA ASP A 152 5.92 14.37 24.85
C ASP A 152 6.58 15.69 25.33
N GLU A 153 7.89 15.86 25.09
CA GLU A 153 8.61 17.10 25.41
C GLU A 153 8.13 18.27 24.55
N ILE A 154 8.02 18.06 23.23
CA ILE A 154 7.53 19.08 22.29
C ILE A 154 6.08 19.47 22.60
N GLU A 155 5.20 18.51 22.90
CA GLU A 155 3.80 18.81 23.24
C GLU A 155 3.68 19.64 24.53
N ARG A 156 4.55 19.37 25.53
CA ARG A 156 4.61 20.17 26.76
C ARG A 156 5.11 21.58 26.50
N GLU A 157 6.13 21.74 25.66
CA GLU A 157 6.65 23.06 25.28
C GLU A 157 5.60 23.88 24.53
N LYS A 158 4.82 23.25 23.64
CA LYS A 158 3.76 23.92 22.87
C LYS A 158 2.58 24.40 23.73
N THR A 159 2.39 23.78 24.91
CA THR A 159 1.29 24.11 25.84
C THR A 159 1.66 25.23 26.83
N ARG A 160 2.95 25.57 26.95
CA ARG A 160 3.48 26.49 27.95
C ARG A 160 3.58 27.92 27.43
#